data_AF-A0A4U1BXV6-F1
#
_entry.id   AF-A0A4U1BXV6-F1
#
_cell.length_a   1.000
_cell.length_b   1.000
_cell.length_c   1.000
_cell.angle_alpha   90.00
_cell.angle_beta   90.00
_cell.angle_gamma   90.00
#
_symmetry.space_group_name_H-M   'P 1'
#
loop_
_entity.id
_entity.type
_entity.pdbx_description
1 polymer ?
#
loop_
_entity_poly.entity_id
_entity_poly.type
_entity_poly.pdbx_seq_one_letter_code
_entity_poly.pdbx_strand_id
1 'polypeptide(L)'
;MKILLPEVELINDSYGKNILRFQKRFCRLFLVGAILLSTSISSNANVFTFIKTENHFDYQSLRENFLIDENWILDTTVNNVTFYHKIIDCGGKNAVLLKFDNLNSKTASISFKESFTTKQVKEGLDGYFGVKEITLNTGLTSPANCEDLNNPKLIVLSQQVDPTYLSDILTFSFKEIKVVQL
;
A
#
# COMPACT_ATOMS: atom_id res chain seq x y z
N MET A 1 0.47 4.35 -28.65
CA MET A 1 -0.56 5.14 -27.95
C MET A 1 0.14 5.90 -26.83
N LYS A 2 0.31 7.24 -26.94
CA LYS A 2 0.91 8.07 -25.88
C LYS A 2 -0.19 8.46 -24.90
N ILE A 3 -0.09 8.01 -23.66
CA ILE A 3 -0.96 8.45 -22.57
C ILE A 3 -0.40 9.78 -22.07
N LEU A 4 -1.14 10.87 -22.25
CA LEU A 4 -0.80 12.15 -21.66
C LEU A 4 -1.37 12.17 -20.24
N LEU A 5 -0.49 12.21 -19.24
CA LEU A 5 -0.89 12.38 -17.84
C LEU A 5 -1.33 13.84 -17.62
N PRO A 6 -2.39 14.07 -16.84
CA PRO A 6 -2.83 15.42 -16.53
C PRO A 6 -1.79 16.15 -15.67
N GLU A 7 -1.52 17.39 -16.03
CA GLU A 7 -0.65 18.28 -15.26
C GLU A 7 -1.42 18.77 -14.03
N VAL A 8 -0.89 18.46 -12.83
CA VAL A 8 -1.52 18.79 -11.55
C VAL A 8 -0.66 19.78 -10.81
N GLU A 9 -1.28 20.87 -10.34
CA GLU A 9 -0.61 21.91 -9.58
C GLU A 9 -1.07 21.88 -8.12
N LEU A 10 -0.10 21.88 -7.21
CA LEU A 10 -0.34 22.03 -5.77
C LEU A 10 -0.49 23.51 -5.45
N ILE A 11 -1.64 23.89 -4.91
CA ILE A 11 -1.89 25.24 -4.42
C ILE A 11 -2.25 25.19 -2.94
N ASN A 12 -1.84 26.20 -2.19
CA ASN A 12 -2.28 26.37 -0.80
C ASN A 12 -3.53 27.23 -0.75
N ASP A 13 -4.53 26.79 0.01
CA ASP A 13 -5.70 27.61 0.30
C ASP A 13 -5.38 28.70 1.35
N SER A 14 -6.36 29.57 1.60
CA SER A 14 -6.26 30.66 2.58
C SER A 14 -6.04 30.19 4.03
N TYR A 15 -6.10 28.88 4.28
CA TYR A 15 -5.88 28.24 5.57
C TYR A 15 -4.59 27.39 5.59
N GLY A 16 -3.75 27.48 4.55
CA GLY A 16 -2.48 26.76 4.46
C GLY A 16 -2.61 25.26 4.13
N LYS A 17 -3.77 24.81 3.63
CA LYS A 17 -3.95 23.43 3.17
C LYS A 17 -3.61 23.30 1.70
N ASN A 18 -2.83 22.27 1.39
CA ASN A 18 -2.51 21.89 0.02
C ASN A 18 -3.76 21.31 -0.66
N ILE A 19 -4.16 21.90 -1.79
CA ILE A 19 -5.24 21.47 -2.67
C ILE A 19 -4.65 21.22 -4.06
N LEU A 20 -4.98 20.06 -4.63
CA LEU A 20 -4.63 19.74 -6.01
C LEU A 20 -5.64 20.40 -6.96
N ARG A 21 -5.17 21.34 -7.78
CA ARG A 21 -6.00 22.01 -8.78
C ARG A 21 -5.73 21.40 -10.15
N PHE A 22 -6.75 20.76 -10.72
CA PHE A 22 -6.69 20.30 -12.11
C PHE A 22 -6.95 21.49 -13.05
N GLN A 23 -5.97 21.77 -13.91
CA GLN A 23 -6.09 22.81 -14.93
C GLN A 23 -7.19 22.41 -15.94
N LYS A 24 -8.20 23.27 -16.10
CA LYS A 24 -9.46 23.04 -16.87
C LYS A 24 -9.30 22.70 -18.36
N ARG A 25 -8.09 22.54 -18.89
CA ARG A 25 -7.85 22.37 -20.34
C ARG A 25 -8.14 20.98 -20.90
N PHE A 26 -8.49 19.98 -20.08
CA PHE A 26 -8.74 18.60 -20.54
C PHE A 26 -10.20 18.10 -20.42
N CYS A 27 -11.19 18.98 -20.32
CA CYS A 27 -12.61 18.60 -20.23
C CYS A 27 -13.33 18.36 -21.59
N ARG A 28 -12.64 17.83 -22.59
CA ARG A 28 -13.28 17.25 -23.77
C ARG A 28 -12.62 15.91 -24.07
N LEU A 29 -13.43 14.87 -24.22
CA LEU A 29 -13.10 13.44 -24.33
C LEU A 29 -12.88 12.75 -22.98
N PHE A 30 -13.96 12.31 -22.35
CA PHE A 30 -14.12 10.94 -21.86
C PHE A 30 -15.59 10.77 -21.47
N LEU A 31 -16.44 10.54 -22.48
CA LEU A 31 -17.78 10.02 -22.27
C LEU A 31 -17.99 8.89 -23.29
N VAL A 32 -17.38 7.74 -23.01
CA VAL A 32 -17.69 6.49 -23.71
C VAL A 32 -17.80 5.41 -22.65
N GLY A 33 -18.99 4.83 -22.51
CA GLY A 33 -19.15 3.51 -21.91
C GLY A 33 -20.14 3.42 -20.74
N ALA A 34 -21.43 3.41 -21.03
CA ALA A 34 -22.39 2.52 -20.35
C ALA A 34 -23.67 2.42 -21.21
N ILE A 35 -23.86 1.26 -21.84
CA ILE A 35 -25.06 0.83 -22.58
C ILE A 35 -25.93 0.03 -21.61
N LEU A 36 -27.27 0.16 -21.66
CA LEU A 36 -28.24 -0.95 -21.60
C LEU A 36 -29.67 -0.50 -21.97
N LEU A 37 -30.44 -1.44 -22.52
CA LEU A 37 -31.61 -1.33 -23.41
C LEU A 37 -32.95 -0.91 -22.77
N SER A 38 -33.84 -0.27 -23.55
CA SER A 38 -35.16 -0.84 -23.95
C SER A 38 -35.94 0.08 -24.92
N THR A 39 -36.79 -0.54 -25.73
CA THR A 39 -37.47 -0.01 -26.93
C THR A 39 -38.82 0.67 -26.66
N SER A 40 -39.17 1.71 -27.41
CA SER A 40 -40.42 1.79 -28.23
C SER A 40 -40.54 3.12 -28.99
N ILE A 41 -41.07 3.03 -30.21
CA ILE A 41 -41.29 4.11 -31.17
C ILE A 41 -42.64 4.79 -30.89
N SER A 42 -42.71 6.13 -30.84
CA SER A 42 -43.88 6.90 -31.30
C SER A 42 -43.55 8.40 -31.41
N SER A 43 -44.23 9.03 -32.36
CA SER A 43 -43.92 10.27 -33.09
C SER A 43 -44.00 11.59 -32.31
N ASN A 44 -43.20 12.56 -32.80
CA ASN A 44 -43.35 14.01 -32.69
C ASN A 44 -43.28 14.64 -31.28
N ALA A 45 -42.05 14.95 -30.84
CA ALA A 45 -41.66 16.27 -30.35
C ALA A 45 -40.18 16.23 -29.95
N ASN A 46 -39.39 17.18 -30.44
CA ASN A 46 -38.04 17.42 -29.96
C ASN A 46 -38.11 17.97 -28.52
N VAL A 47 -38.16 17.08 -27.55
CA VAL A 47 -37.94 17.38 -26.13
C VAL A 47 -36.70 16.61 -25.70
N PHE A 48 -35.55 17.26 -25.76
CA PHE A 48 -34.33 16.78 -25.12
C PHE A 48 -34.48 17.03 -23.61
N THR A 49 -35.08 16.08 -22.90
CA THR A 49 -35.05 16.04 -21.45
C THR A 49 -33.66 15.57 -21.03
N PHE A 50 -32.83 16.50 -20.54
CA PHE A 50 -31.58 16.17 -19.87
C PHE A 50 -31.92 15.50 -18.54
N ILE A 51 -31.87 14.17 -18.49
CA ILE A 51 -31.90 13.44 -17.23
C ILE A 51 -30.57 13.74 -16.53
N LYS A 52 -30.61 14.68 -15.59
CA LYS A 52 -29.51 14.99 -14.69
C LYS A 52 -29.41 13.85 -13.68
N THR A 53 -28.68 12.79 -14.03
CA THR A 53 -28.31 11.76 -13.06
C THR A 53 -27.29 12.37 -12.10
N GLU A 54 -27.77 12.85 -10.95
CA GLU A 54 -26.94 13.16 -9.80
C GLU A 54 -26.40 11.84 -9.23
N ASN A 55 -25.41 11.27 -9.91
CA ASN A 55 -24.50 10.36 -9.25
C ASN A 55 -23.72 11.23 -8.27
N HIS A 56 -24.23 11.32 -7.04
CA HIS A 56 -23.48 11.80 -5.88
C HIS A 56 -22.33 10.82 -5.67
N PHE A 57 -21.28 11.00 -6.47
CA PHE A 57 -20.01 10.31 -6.28
C PHE A 57 -19.48 10.83 -4.95
N ASP A 58 -19.64 10.01 -3.92
CA ASP A 58 -19.19 10.35 -2.58
C ASP A 58 -17.67 10.33 -2.55
N TYR A 59 -17.07 11.51 -2.75
CA TYR A 59 -15.64 11.72 -2.64
C TYR A 59 -15.10 11.42 -1.23
N GLN A 60 -15.93 11.25 -0.20
CA GLN A 60 -15.46 10.77 1.11
C GLN A 60 -15.04 9.30 1.05
N SER A 61 -15.72 8.45 0.28
CA SER A 61 -15.33 7.03 0.10
C SER A 61 -13.97 6.85 -0.60
N LEU A 62 -13.53 7.84 -1.39
CA LEU A 62 -12.20 7.85 -2.02
C LEU A 62 -11.12 8.49 -1.13
N ARG A 63 -11.51 9.17 -0.04
CA ARG A 63 -10.60 9.83 0.90
C ARG A 63 -10.09 8.90 1.99
N GLU A 64 -10.75 7.76 2.21
CA GLU A 64 -10.32 6.77 3.21
C GLU A 64 -9.16 5.86 2.76
N ASN A 65 -8.79 5.87 1.47
CA ASN A 65 -7.71 5.04 0.93
C ASN A 65 -6.40 5.80 0.59
N PHE A 66 -6.29 7.06 1.02
CA PHE A 66 -5.06 7.85 0.86
C PHE A 66 -4.66 8.51 2.18
N LEU A 67 -4.76 7.77 3.28
CA LEU A 67 -3.85 7.99 4.39
C LEU A 67 -2.52 7.43 3.91
N ILE A 68 -1.61 8.31 3.52
CA ILE A 68 -0.21 7.96 3.32
C ILE A 68 0.18 7.23 4.62
N ASP A 69 0.51 5.95 4.48
CA ASP A 69 0.87 5.07 5.57
C ASP A 69 2.29 5.48 5.99
N GLU A 70 2.37 6.59 6.73
CA GLU A 70 3.45 7.60 6.66
C GLU A 70 4.84 7.13 7.08
N ASN A 71 4.97 5.91 7.59
CA ASN A 71 6.23 5.41 8.14
C ASN A 71 6.69 4.05 7.59
N TRP A 72 6.12 3.55 6.48
CA TRP A 72 6.71 2.38 5.82
C TRP A 72 7.94 2.74 5.02
N ILE A 73 9.02 2.04 5.33
CA ILE A 73 10.31 2.14 4.65
C ILE A 73 10.34 1.05 3.59
N LEU A 74 10.50 1.46 2.33
CA LEU A 74 10.81 0.55 1.23
C LEU A 74 12.23 0.02 1.41
N ASP A 75 12.38 -1.29 1.52
CA ASP A 75 13.70 -1.93 1.62
C ASP A 75 14.19 -2.36 0.23
N THR A 76 13.39 -3.16 -0.48
CA THR A 76 13.78 -3.70 -1.80
C THR A 76 12.58 -4.22 -2.60
N THR A 77 12.81 -4.55 -3.87
CA THR A 77 11.84 -5.22 -4.75
C THR A 77 12.52 -6.37 -5.48
N VAL A 78 11.92 -7.55 -5.43
CA VAL A 78 12.44 -8.78 -6.06
C VAL A 78 11.30 -9.49 -6.78
N ASN A 79 11.46 -9.78 -8.08
CA ASN A 79 10.46 -10.47 -8.91
C ASN A 79 9.02 -9.91 -8.75
N ASN A 80 8.88 -8.58 -8.81
CA ASN A 80 7.62 -7.83 -8.63
C ASN A 80 6.94 -8.05 -7.27
N VAL A 81 7.67 -8.47 -6.26
CA VAL A 81 7.24 -8.38 -4.86
C VAL A 81 8.05 -7.28 -4.20
N THR A 82 7.36 -6.28 -3.65
CA THR A 82 7.99 -5.17 -2.96
C THR A 82 7.95 -5.38 -1.45
N PHE A 83 9.08 -5.15 -0.80
CA PHE A 83 9.34 -5.45 0.61
C PHE A 83 9.45 -4.14 1.39
N TYR A 84 8.58 -3.98 2.38
CA TYR A 84 8.52 -2.82 3.26
C TYR A 84 8.66 -3.25 4.72
N HIS A 85 9.15 -2.33 5.55
CA HIS A 85 9.16 -2.49 6.99
C HIS A 85 8.83 -1.19 7.71
N LYS A 86 8.39 -1.28 8.96
CA LYS A 86 8.33 -0.13 9.87
C LYS A 86 8.66 -0.57 11.29
N ILE A 87 9.35 0.28 12.03
CA ILE A 87 9.63 0.08 13.46
C ILE A 87 8.60 0.89 14.24
N ILE A 88 7.90 0.23 15.16
CA ILE A 88 6.88 0.86 16.01
C ILE A 88 7.12 0.52 17.48
N ASP A 89 6.56 1.35 18.37
CA ASP A 89 6.41 0.96 19.78
C ASP A 89 5.23 -0.01 19.93
N CYS A 90 5.47 -1.09 20.65
CA CYS A 90 4.52 -2.15 20.95
C CYS A 90 4.56 -2.46 22.45
N GLY A 91 3.82 -1.69 23.24
CA GLY A 91 3.77 -1.85 24.68
C GLY A 91 5.08 -1.48 25.39
N GLY A 92 5.73 -0.39 24.96
CA GLY A 92 7.01 0.07 25.52
C GLY A 92 8.23 -0.68 25.00
N LYS A 93 8.09 -1.41 23.90
CA LYS A 93 9.15 -2.19 23.24
C LYS A 93 9.07 -2.01 21.74
N ASN A 94 10.23 -1.86 21.09
CA ASN A 94 10.26 -1.79 19.64
C ASN A 94 9.86 -3.15 19.01
N ALA A 95 9.04 -3.07 17.98
CA ALA A 95 8.69 -4.17 17.09
C ALA A 95 8.83 -3.73 15.63
N VAL A 96 9.20 -4.66 14.76
CA VAL A 96 9.20 -4.46 13.30
C VAL A 96 7.91 -5.05 12.74
N LEU A 97 7.15 -4.25 12.00
CA LEU A 97 6.08 -4.76 11.15
C LEU A 97 6.61 -4.89 9.73
N LEU A 98 6.23 -5.97 9.06
CA LEU A 98 6.60 -6.28 7.68
C LEU A 98 5.38 -6.11 6.77
N LYS A 99 5.60 -5.54 5.59
CA LYS A 99 4.56 -5.40 4.57
C LYS A 99 5.12 -5.83 3.22
N PHE A 100 4.31 -6.56 2.49
CA PHE A 100 4.63 -7.05 1.16
C PHE A 100 3.57 -6.61 0.17
N ASP A 101 3.99 -6.17 -1.00
CA ASP A 101 3.09 -5.91 -2.13
C ASP A 101 3.46 -6.83 -3.28
N ASN A 102 2.64 -7.84 -3.52
CA ASN A 102 2.82 -8.77 -4.62
C ASN A 102 2.10 -8.24 -5.87
N LEU A 103 2.86 -7.57 -6.73
CA LEU A 103 2.37 -6.97 -7.98
C LEU A 103 2.22 -8.00 -9.11
N ASN A 104 2.52 -9.27 -8.86
CA ASN A 104 2.28 -10.33 -9.83
C ASN A 104 0.79 -10.67 -9.91
N SER A 105 0.35 -11.15 -11.08
CA SER A 105 -1.01 -11.66 -11.27
C SER A 105 -1.30 -13.01 -10.59
N LYS A 106 -0.29 -13.59 -9.93
CA LYS A 106 -0.34 -14.89 -9.26
C LYS A 106 0.22 -14.80 -7.85
N THR A 107 -0.15 -15.80 -7.03
CA THR A 107 0.43 -16.04 -5.71
C THR A 107 1.94 -16.27 -5.83
N ALA A 108 2.70 -15.76 -4.86
CA ALA A 108 4.14 -15.94 -4.77
C ALA A 108 4.55 -16.55 -3.43
N SER A 109 5.49 -17.48 -3.44
CA SER A 109 6.19 -17.94 -2.24
C SER A 109 7.46 -17.13 -2.06
N ILE A 110 7.65 -16.54 -0.88
CA ILE A 110 8.85 -15.77 -0.53
C ILE A 110 9.59 -16.45 0.61
N SER A 111 10.93 -16.44 0.53
CA SER A 111 11.82 -16.82 1.62
C SER A 111 12.83 -15.71 1.88
N PHE A 112 13.07 -15.34 3.14
CA PHE A 112 14.02 -14.27 3.47
C PHE A 112 14.62 -14.45 4.87
N LYS A 113 15.76 -13.82 5.12
CA LYS A 113 16.32 -13.60 6.46
C LYS A 113 16.10 -12.16 6.89
N GLU A 114 16.13 -11.94 8.19
CA GLU A 114 16.00 -10.64 8.80
C GLU A 114 17.34 -10.21 9.38
N SER A 115 17.70 -8.93 9.21
CA SER A 115 18.88 -8.37 9.83
C SER A 115 18.57 -7.07 10.56
N PHE A 116 19.18 -6.89 11.73
CA PHE A 116 18.86 -5.82 12.67
C PHE A 116 20.13 -5.15 13.16
N THR A 117 20.05 -3.86 13.47
CA THR A 117 20.97 -3.24 14.42
C THR A 117 20.21 -2.88 15.68
N THR A 118 20.87 -2.99 16.82
CA THR A 118 20.28 -2.67 18.12
C THR A 118 21.17 -1.69 18.87
N LYS A 119 20.66 -1.09 19.96
CA LYS A 119 21.46 -0.16 20.77
C LYS A 119 22.75 -0.81 21.32
N GLN A 120 22.68 -2.08 21.67
CA GLN A 120 23.76 -2.87 22.27
C GLN A 120 24.72 -3.42 21.20
N VAL A 121 24.19 -3.80 20.05
CA VAL A 121 24.96 -4.38 18.94
C VAL A 121 24.72 -3.57 17.68
N LYS A 122 25.70 -2.73 17.34
CA LYS A 122 25.67 -1.86 16.17
C LYS A 122 26.05 -2.58 14.87
N GLU A 123 26.70 -3.74 14.98
CA GLU A 123 26.97 -4.61 13.85
C GLU A 123 25.71 -5.45 13.56
N GLY A 124 25.35 -5.62 12.29
CA GLY A 124 24.10 -6.27 11.91
C GLY A 124 23.96 -7.68 12.47
N LEU A 125 22.96 -7.91 13.31
CA LEU A 125 22.57 -9.23 13.82
C LEU A 125 21.60 -9.88 12.84
N ASP A 126 21.75 -11.18 12.61
CA ASP A 126 20.73 -11.96 11.92
C ASP A 126 19.64 -12.38 12.92
N GLY A 127 18.38 -12.41 12.47
CA GLY A 127 17.25 -12.75 13.34
C GLY A 127 17.29 -14.18 13.89
N TYR A 128 16.83 -14.36 15.13
CA TYR A 128 16.88 -15.64 15.85
C TYR A 128 16.22 -16.80 15.10
N PHE A 129 15.12 -16.54 14.38
CA PHE A 129 14.37 -17.58 13.66
C PHE A 129 14.96 -17.96 12.30
N GLY A 130 16.05 -17.34 11.86
CA GLY A 130 16.70 -17.66 10.59
C GLY A 130 15.85 -17.30 9.36
N VAL A 131 15.70 -18.26 8.44
CA VAL A 131 14.96 -18.06 7.18
C VAL A 131 13.46 -18.20 7.43
N LYS A 132 12.70 -17.16 7.11
CA LYS A 132 11.24 -17.16 7.12
C LYS A 132 10.68 -17.45 5.74
N GLU A 133 9.59 -18.20 5.70
CA GLU A 133 8.85 -18.51 4.47
C GLU A 133 7.36 -18.12 4.60
N ILE A 134 6.85 -17.45 3.57
CA ILE A 134 5.49 -16.91 3.49
C ILE A 134 4.96 -17.06 2.06
N THR A 135 3.69 -17.46 1.94
CA THR A 135 2.95 -17.43 0.69
C THR A 135 2.09 -16.17 0.63
N LEU A 136 2.28 -15.36 -0.41
CA LEU A 136 1.60 -14.09 -0.64
C LEU A 136 0.60 -14.23 -1.77
N ASN A 137 -0.66 -13.91 -1.51
CA ASN A 137 -1.63 -13.66 -2.58
C ASN A 137 -1.26 -12.39 -3.36
N THR A 138 -1.90 -12.17 -4.50
CA THR A 138 -1.74 -10.92 -5.25
C THR A 138 -2.22 -9.72 -4.42
N GLY A 139 -1.47 -8.62 -4.47
CA GLY A 139 -1.75 -7.38 -3.76
C GLY A 139 -1.02 -7.25 -2.43
N LEU A 140 -1.57 -6.38 -1.57
CA LEU A 140 -0.95 -5.98 -0.32
C LEU A 140 -1.19 -6.99 0.81
N THR A 141 -0.13 -7.32 1.54
CA THR A 141 -0.16 -8.11 2.76
C THR A 141 0.56 -7.35 3.87
N SER A 142 -0.15 -6.99 4.95
CA SER A 142 0.42 -6.28 6.09
C SER A 142 -0.35 -6.60 7.37
N PRO A 143 0.30 -6.61 8.54
CA PRO A 143 -0.39 -6.75 9.82
C PRO A 143 -1.12 -5.45 10.18
N ALA A 144 -2.22 -5.56 10.92
CA ALA A 144 -2.94 -4.38 11.41
C ALA A 144 -2.15 -3.64 12.50
N ASN A 145 -1.50 -4.38 13.40
CA ASN A 145 -0.69 -3.88 14.51
C ASN A 145 0.26 -4.99 15.01
N CYS A 146 1.01 -4.72 16.07
CA CYS A 146 1.93 -5.70 16.65
C CYS A 146 1.27 -6.80 17.50
N GLU A 147 -0.06 -6.76 17.65
CA GLU A 147 -0.87 -7.78 18.33
C GLU A 147 -1.68 -8.63 17.32
N ASP A 148 -1.46 -8.44 16.02
CA ASP A 148 -2.20 -9.14 14.97
C ASP A 148 -1.85 -10.64 14.94
N LEU A 149 -2.75 -11.44 15.51
CA LEU A 149 -2.62 -12.88 15.60
C LEU A 149 -2.86 -13.61 14.27
N ASN A 150 -3.42 -12.94 13.26
CA ASN A 150 -3.68 -13.58 11.96
C ASN A 150 -2.41 -13.75 11.15
N ASN A 151 -1.43 -12.84 11.34
CA ASN A 151 -0.21 -12.82 10.56
C ASN A 151 1.05 -12.63 11.44
N PRO A 152 1.28 -13.52 12.42
CA PRO A 152 2.38 -13.36 13.39
C PRO A 152 3.76 -13.39 12.74
N LYS A 153 3.88 -13.99 11.53
CA LYS A 153 5.13 -13.99 10.75
C LYS A 153 5.50 -12.60 10.19
N LEU A 154 4.56 -11.67 10.12
CA LEU A 154 4.77 -10.29 9.66
C LEU A 154 5.17 -9.35 10.79
N ILE A 155 5.35 -9.88 12.00
CA ILE A 155 5.67 -9.13 13.21
C ILE A 155 6.98 -9.69 13.75
N VAL A 156 7.94 -8.81 14.02
CA VAL A 156 9.18 -9.16 14.72
C VAL A 156 9.21 -8.39 16.02
N LEU A 157 9.11 -9.11 17.14
CA LEU A 157 9.22 -8.52 18.46
C LEU A 157 10.70 -8.45 18.87
N SER A 158 11.06 -7.48 19.72
CA SER A 158 12.45 -7.32 20.20
C SER A 158 13.04 -8.59 20.82
N GLN A 159 12.22 -9.41 21.50
CA GLN A 159 12.63 -10.70 22.08
C GLN A 159 13.06 -11.73 21.03
N GLN A 160 12.67 -11.54 19.77
CA GLN A 160 12.95 -12.44 18.66
C GLN A 160 14.21 -12.01 17.88
N VAL A 161 14.76 -10.83 18.19
CA VAL A 161 15.99 -10.33 17.55
C VAL A 161 17.22 -10.88 18.27
N ASP A 162 17.25 -10.76 19.60
CA ASP A 162 18.27 -11.38 20.45
C ASP A 162 17.60 -11.81 21.78
N PRO A 163 17.55 -13.12 22.09
CA PRO A 163 16.96 -13.59 23.34
C PRO A 163 17.81 -13.22 24.57
N THR A 164 19.08 -12.84 24.37
CA THR A 164 20.05 -12.55 25.45
C THR A 164 19.82 -11.17 26.05
N TYR A 165 19.47 -10.19 25.23
CA TYR A 165 19.29 -8.81 25.66
C TYR A 165 18.02 -8.21 25.07
N LEU A 166 17.12 -7.75 25.95
CA LEU A 166 16.03 -6.88 25.53
C LEU A 166 16.63 -5.55 25.06
N SER A 167 16.66 -5.38 23.75
CA SER A 167 17.34 -4.27 23.10
C SER A 167 16.41 -3.60 22.09
N ASP A 168 16.46 -2.27 22.06
CA ASP A 168 15.67 -1.50 21.09
C ASP A 168 16.25 -1.71 19.69
N ILE A 169 15.38 -2.15 18.78
CA ILE A 169 15.69 -2.26 17.35
C ILE A 169 15.86 -0.85 16.80
N LEU A 170 17.00 -0.57 16.18
CA LEU A 170 17.33 0.72 15.57
C LEU A 170 17.12 0.71 14.06
N THR A 171 17.58 -0.35 13.40
CA THR A 171 17.41 -0.53 11.95
C THR A 171 17.02 -1.96 11.64
N PHE A 172 16.40 -2.14 10.48
CA PHE A 172 16.00 -3.42 9.93
C PHE A 172 16.34 -3.47 8.43
N SER A 173 16.67 -4.66 7.92
CA SER A 173 16.72 -4.93 6.49
C SER A 173 16.41 -6.39 6.18
N PHE A 174 15.93 -6.65 4.98
CA PHE A 174 15.74 -8.01 4.47
C PHE A 174 17.06 -8.53 3.85
N LYS A 175 17.38 -9.81 4.09
CA LYS A 175 18.54 -10.51 3.50
C LYS A 175 18.12 -11.80 2.82
N GLU A 176 18.95 -12.27 1.88
CA GLU A 176 18.80 -13.58 1.22
C GLU A 176 17.40 -13.85 0.67
N ILE A 177 16.77 -12.83 0.09
CA ILE A 177 15.41 -12.89 -0.44
C ILE A 177 15.36 -13.81 -1.65
N LYS A 178 14.41 -14.73 -1.66
CA LYS A 178 14.01 -15.51 -2.84
C LYS A 178 12.51 -15.40 -3.03
N VAL A 179 12.09 -15.27 -4.28
CA VAL A 179 10.68 -15.15 -4.67
C VAL A 179 10.40 -16.12 -5.80
N VAL A 180 9.44 -17.02 -5.59
CA VAL A 180 8.99 -18.04 -6.55
C VAL A 180 7.50 -17.86 -6.81
N GLN A 181 7.10 -17.68 -8.07
CA GLN A 181 5.68 -17.62 -8.45
C GLN A 181 5.08 -19.04 -8.44
N LEU A 182 3.84 -19.17 -7.96
CA LEU A 182 3.09 -20.43 -7.89
C LEU A 182 2.07 -20.55 -9.04
#